data_AF-A0A221VY50-F1
#
_entry.id   AF-A0A221VY50-F1
#
_cell.length_a   1.000
_cell.length_b   1.000
_cell.length_c   1.000
_cell.angle_alpha   90.00
_cell.angle_beta   90.00
_cell.angle_gamma   90.00
#
_symmetry.space_group_name_H-M   'P 1'
#
loop_
_entity.id
_entity.type
_entity.pdbx_description
1 polymer ?
#
loop_
_entity_poly.entity_id
_entity_poly.type
_entity_poly.pdbx_seq_one_letter_code
_entity_poly.pdbx_strand_id
1 'polypeptide(L)'
;MTAACGPRSIPAEWVGFLGSHRAVLAVGAVGRVVALEGSRAHSGRVGAEITRAVAGQLIEACAEGTRCEWAAWWQGVTRALRAGPSGTGVEISVLEHGTMLGRWRVAAVRLPALADLLRDAVTEAARR
;
A
#
# COMPACT_ATOMS: atom_id res chain seq x y z
N MET A 1 -13.88 -17.92 -18.65
CA MET A 1 -12.70 -17.02 -18.76
C MET A 1 -12.67 -16.11 -17.55
N THR A 2 -11.89 -16.46 -16.53
CA THR A 2 -11.67 -15.61 -15.35
C THR A 2 -10.69 -14.50 -15.75
N ALA A 3 -11.16 -13.25 -15.77
CA ALA A 3 -10.28 -12.10 -15.93
C ALA A 3 -9.30 -12.07 -14.76
N ALA A 4 -8.03 -12.41 -15.01
CA ALA A 4 -6.97 -12.11 -14.08
C ALA A 4 -6.77 -10.59 -14.11
N CYS A 5 -7.45 -9.87 -13.21
CA CYS A 5 -7.12 -8.48 -12.96
C CYS A 5 -5.75 -8.45 -12.29
N GLY A 6 -4.71 -8.10 -13.05
CA GLY A 6 -3.40 -7.84 -12.48
C GLY A 6 -3.44 -6.72 -11.43
N PRO A 7 -2.35 -6.52 -10.67
CA PRO A 7 -2.27 -5.46 -9.68
C PRO A 7 -2.63 -4.11 -10.33
N ARG A 8 -3.59 -3.41 -9.73
CA ARG A 8 -4.07 -2.12 -10.19
C ARG A 8 -3.29 -1.03 -9.47
N SER A 9 -3.00 0.07 -10.16
CA SER A 9 -2.17 1.13 -9.60
C SER A 9 -2.93 2.44 -9.44
N ILE A 10 -2.53 3.21 -8.43
CA ILE A 10 -3.01 4.57 -8.19
C ILE A 10 -1.83 5.55 -8.23
N PRO A 11 -2.02 6.76 -8.80
CA PRO A 11 -1.01 7.80 -8.70
C PRO A 11 -0.68 8.11 -7.24
N ALA A 12 0.62 8.16 -6.94
CA ALA A 12 1.16 8.51 -5.64
C ALA A 12 2.42 9.35 -5.83
N GLU A 13 3.00 9.79 -4.73
CA GLU A 13 4.33 10.39 -4.73
C GLU A 13 5.25 9.56 -3.85
N TRP A 14 6.40 9.18 -4.39
CA TRP A 14 7.46 8.61 -3.57
C TRP A 14 8.09 9.73 -2.76
N VAL A 15 8.10 9.59 -1.43
CA VAL A 15 8.68 10.56 -0.50
C VAL A 15 10.04 10.05 -0.04
N GLY A 16 11.10 10.71 -0.51
CA GLY A 16 12.49 10.46 -0.11
C GLY A 16 13.08 11.60 0.70
N PHE A 17 14.34 11.44 1.12
CA PHE A 17 15.06 12.45 1.90
C PHE A 17 15.18 13.81 1.16
N LEU A 18 15.43 13.77 -0.16
CA LEU A 18 15.65 14.96 -0.98
C LEU A 18 14.37 15.58 -1.54
N GLY A 19 13.19 15.03 -1.20
CA GLY A 19 11.91 15.52 -1.68
C GLY A 19 10.96 14.42 -2.15
N SER A 20 9.92 14.83 -2.88
CA SER A 20 8.90 13.94 -3.43
C SER A 20 9.03 13.83 -4.95
N HIS A 21 8.72 12.65 -5.48
CA HIS A 21 8.72 12.38 -6.92
C HIS A 21 7.46 11.65 -7.32
N ARG A 22 6.95 11.91 -8.52
CA ARG A 22 5.81 11.18 -9.07
C ARG A 22 6.09 9.67 -9.08
N ALA A 23 5.16 8.90 -8.56
CA ALA A 23 5.22 7.45 -8.47
C ALA A 23 3.83 6.85 -8.66
N VAL A 24 3.76 5.53 -8.53
CA VAL A 24 2.52 4.79 -8.41
C VAL A 24 2.59 3.84 -7.22
N LEU A 25 1.44 3.61 -6.60
CA LEU A 25 1.25 2.54 -5.63
C LEU A 25 0.35 1.49 -6.28
N ALA A 26 0.88 0.30 -6.50
CA ALA A 26 0.14 -0.86 -6.97
C ALA A 26 -0.48 -1.59 -5.78
N VAL A 27 -1.72 -2.04 -5.95
CA VAL A 27 -2.49 -2.82 -4.99
C VAL A 27 -3.09 -4.01 -5.73
N GLY A 28 -2.98 -5.20 -5.15
CA GLY A 28 -3.54 -6.42 -5.75
C GLY A 28 -3.57 -7.60 -4.80
N ALA A 29 -4.20 -8.69 -5.22
CA ALA A 29 -4.17 -9.95 -4.45
C ALA A 29 -2.98 -10.82 -4.89
N VAL A 30 -2.28 -11.40 -3.91
CA VAL A 30 -1.23 -12.41 -4.13
C VAL A 30 -1.59 -13.63 -3.29
N GLY A 31 -2.11 -14.69 -3.91
CA GLY A 31 -2.69 -15.81 -3.17
C GLY A 31 -3.81 -15.33 -2.24
N ARG A 32 -3.65 -15.50 -0.92
CA ARG A 32 -4.64 -15.15 0.11
C ARG A 32 -4.38 -13.81 0.81
N VAL A 33 -3.37 -13.06 0.37
CA VAL A 33 -2.97 -11.78 0.96
C VAL A 33 -3.18 -10.63 -0.04
N VAL A 34 -3.20 -9.41 0.49
CA VAL A 34 -3.22 -8.18 -0.29
C VAL A 34 -1.80 -7.63 -0.35
N ALA A 35 -1.29 -7.40 -1.55
CA ALA A 35 0.01 -6.81 -1.79
C ALA A 35 -0.14 -5.32 -2.09
N LEU A 36 0.73 -4.51 -1.49
CA LEU A 36 1.01 -3.12 -1.83
C LEU A 36 2.44 -3.04 -2.33
N GLU A 37 2.66 -2.47 -3.51
CA GLU A 37 4.00 -2.41 -4.12
C GLU A 37 4.19 -1.07 -4.83
N GLY A 38 5.39 -0.55 -4.79
CA GLY A 38 5.80 0.51 -5.67
C GLY A 38 7.32 0.62 -5.77
N SER A 39 7.78 1.47 -6.67
CA SER A 39 9.19 1.80 -6.80
C SER A 39 9.36 3.26 -7.20
N ARG A 40 10.54 3.80 -6.94
CA ARG A 40 11.04 4.94 -7.70
C ARG A 40 11.47 4.42 -9.07
N ALA A 41 11.38 5.24 -10.11
CA ALA A 41 11.69 4.89 -11.51
C ALA A 41 13.01 4.13 -11.77
N HIS A 42 13.97 4.18 -10.82
CA HIS A 42 15.27 3.51 -10.92
C HIS A 42 15.69 2.77 -9.63
N SER A 43 14.78 2.57 -8.67
CA SER A 43 15.06 1.82 -7.45
C SER A 43 14.42 0.42 -7.50
N GLY A 44 14.94 -0.50 -6.70
CA GLY A 44 14.28 -1.78 -6.44
C GLY A 44 12.83 -1.59 -5.98
N ARG A 45 12.02 -2.62 -6.20
CA ARG A 45 10.62 -2.68 -5.74
C ARG A 45 10.59 -2.74 -4.22
N VAL A 46 9.75 -1.91 -3.63
CA VAL A 46 9.41 -1.98 -2.21
C VAL A 46 7.96 -2.38 -2.13
N GLY A 47 7.66 -3.36 -1.28
CA GLY A 47 6.29 -3.80 -1.10
C GLY A 47 6.05 -4.40 0.27
N ALA A 48 4.77 -4.64 0.52
CA ALA A 48 4.24 -5.27 1.71
C ALA A 48 3.02 -6.11 1.33
N GLU A 49 3.00 -7.33 1.80
CA GLU A 49 1.88 -8.26 1.80
C GLU A 49 1.24 -8.21 3.19
N ILE A 50 -0.06 -7.95 3.22
CA ILE A 50 -0.87 -7.84 4.42
C ILE A 50 -2.07 -8.78 4.36
N THR A 51 -2.59 -9.14 5.52
CA THR A 51 -3.81 -9.94 5.60
C THR A 51 -5.02 -9.12 5.16
N ARG A 52 -6.12 -9.80 4.82
CA ARG A 52 -7.40 -9.15 4.51
C ARG A 52 -7.93 -8.27 5.65
N ALA A 53 -7.72 -8.70 6.90
CA ALA A 53 -8.12 -7.93 8.08
C ALA A 53 -7.35 -6.61 8.18
N VAL A 54 -6.03 -6.66 7.96
CA VAL A 54 -5.18 -5.46 7.95
C VAL A 54 -5.54 -4.53 6.78
N ALA A 55 -5.88 -5.08 5.61
CA ALA A 55 -6.35 -4.27 4.50
C ALA A 55 -7.67 -3.53 4.82
N GLY A 56 -8.58 -4.17 5.57
CA GLY A 56 -9.78 -3.52 6.09
C GLY A 56 -9.46 -2.37 7.04
N GLN A 57 -8.57 -2.60 8.00
CA GLN A 57 -8.11 -1.57 8.94
C GLN A 57 -7.38 -0.42 8.24
N LEU A 58 -6.64 -0.70 7.16
CA LEU A 58 -6.00 0.32 6.35
C LEU A 58 -7.01 1.24 5.66
N ILE A 59 -8.11 0.69 5.14
CA ILE A 59 -9.21 1.47 4.55
C ILE A 59 -9.80 2.42 5.60
N GLU A 60 -10.09 1.91 6.79
CA GLU A 60 -10.61 2.70 7.92
C GLU A 60 -9.64 3.80 8.31
N ALA A 61 -8.35 3.47 8.47
CA ALA A 61 -7.31 4.43 8.83
C ALA A 61 -7.16 5.57 7.79
N CYS A 62 -7.33 5.26 6.50
CA CYS A 62 -7.31 6.27 5.45
C CYS A 62 -8.54 7.18 5.50
N ALA A 63 -9.70 6.69 5.95
CA ALA A 63 -10.92 7.47 6.07
C ALA A 63 -10.91 8.34 7.34
N GLU A 64 -10.42 7.81 8.45
CA GLU A 64 -10.40 8.48 9.75
C GLU A 64 -9.18 9.37 9.95
N GLY A 65 -8.16 9.24 9.09
CA GLY A 65 -6.89 9.96 9.25
C GLY A 65 -6.12 9.50 10.50
N THR A 66 -6.25 8.24 10.88
CA THR A 66 -5.54 7.67 12.03
C THR A 66 -4.17 7.14 11.61
N ARG A 67 -3.19 7.27 12.51
CA ARG A 67 -1.88 6.64 12.31
C ARG A 67 -1.91 5.23 12.88
N CYS A 68 -1.61 4.26 12.04
CA CYS A 68 -1.60 2.85 12.39
C CYS A 68 -0.36 2.15 11.82
N GLU A 69 0.04 1.06 12.47
CA GLU A 69 1.13 0.19 12.03
C GLU A 69 0.72 -1.26 12.20
N TRP A 70 1.05 -2.08 11.20
CA TRP A 70 0.69 -3.49 11.14
C TRP A 70 1.86 -4.34 10.71
N ALA A 71 1.87 -5.59 11.17
CA ALA A 71 2.77 -6.61 10.65
C ALA A 71 2.48 -6.86 9.17
N ALA A 72 3.56 -7.00 8.39
CA ALA A 72 3.51 -7.29 6.97
C ALA A 72 4.67 -8.22 6.58
N TRP A 73 4.64 -8.71 5.35
CA TRP A 73 5.72 -9.53 4.79
C TRP A 73 6.05 -9.08 3.38
N TRP A 74 7.23 -9.40 2.88
CA TRP A 74 7.53 -9.24 1.46
C TRP A 74 8.54 -10.29 1.05
N GLN A 75 8.16 -11.17 0.13
CA GLN A 75 9.06 -12.19 -0.43
C GLN A 75 9.77 -13.02 0.67
N GLY A 76 9.02 -13.43 1.70
CA GLY A 76 9.54 -14.23 2.82
C GLY A 76 10.24 -13.44 3.93
N VAL A 77 10.32 -12.11 3.83
CA VAL A 77 10.96 -11.26 4.85
C VAL A 77 9.92 -10.49 5.65
N THR A 78 10.07 -10.42 6.98
CA THR A 78 9.21 -9.65 7.86
C THR A 78 9.36 -8.14 7.62
N ARG A 79 8.23 -7.46 7.50
CA ARG A 79 8.14 -6.00 7.32
C ARG A 79 7.10 -5.43 8.29
N ALA A 80 7.02 -4.11 8.35
CA ALA A 80 5.87 -3.41 8.89
C ALA A 80 5.27 -2.49 7.83
N LEU A 81 3.94 -2.43 7.78
CA LEU A 81 3.20 -1.44 7.00
C LEU A 81 2.69 -0.36 7.97
N ARG A 82 3.02 0.89 7.71
CA ARG A 82 2.51 2.03 8.49
C ARG A 82 1.70 2.94 7.57
N ALA A 83 0.52 3.35 8.03
CA ALA A 83 -0.27 4.37 7.36
C ALA A 83 -0.57 5.52 8.33
N GLY A 84 -0.73 6.73 7.81
CA GLY A 84 -1.19 7.85 8.61
C GLY A 84 -1.40 9.13 7.82
N PRO A 85 -2.02 10.13 8.42
CA PRO A 85 -2.29 11.40 7.77
C PRO A 85 -0.97 12.11 7.43
N SER A 86 -0.95 12.76 6.27
CA SER A 86 0.10 13.68 5.82
C SER A 86 -0.61 14.88 5.21
N GLY A 87 -0.09 16.10 5.35
CA GLY A 87 -0.87 17.34 5.16
C GLY A 87 -1.80 17.45 3.94
N THR A 88 -1.54 16.73 2.85
CA THR A 88 -2.37 16.68 1.63
C THR A 88 -2.98 15.31 1.29
N GLY A 89 -2.95 14.34 2.21
CA GLY A 89 -3.46 12.98 2.01
C GLY A 89 -3.00 11.97 3.08
N VAL A 90 -2.60 10.78 2.65
CA VAL A 90 -2.12 9.70 3.52
C VAL A 90 -0.72 9.28 3.10
N GLU A 91 0.17 9.10 4.07
CA GLU A 91 1.46 8.44 3.87
C GLU A 91 1.34 6.96 4.20
N ILE A 92 1.76 6.12 3.25
CA ILE A 92 1.89 4.67 3.41
C ILE A 92 3.38 4.35 3.35
N SER A 93 3.88 3.68 4.36
CA SER A 93 5.29 3.41 4.58
C SER A 93 5.52 1.92 4.80
N VAL A 94 6.60 1.39 4.23
CA VAL A 94 7.07 0.04 4.51
C VAL A 94 8.40 0.13 5.24
N LEU A 95 8.49 -0.61 6.34
CA LEU A 95 9.66 -0.66 7.21
C LEU A 95 10.19 -2.09 7.30
N GLU A 96 11.50 -2.23 7.53
CA GLU A 96 12.16 -3.46 7.94
C GLU A 96 13.02 -3.16 9.17
N HIS A 97 12.76 -3.86 10.28
CA HIS A 97 13.47 -3.65 11.54
C HIS A 97 13.57 -2.16 11.96
N GLY A 98 12.47 -1.41 11.77
CA GLY A 98 12.40 0.03 12.06
C GLY A 98 13.01 0.94 10.99
N THR A 99 13.70 0.40 9.99
CA THR A 99 14.27 1.16 8.87
C THR A 99 13.23 1.37 7.78
N MET A 100 13.01 2.63 7.39
CA MET A 100 12.11 3.00 6.29
C MET A 100 12.69 2.58 4.93
N LEU A 101 11.97 1.74 4.20
CA LEU A 101 12.39 1.28 2.87
C LEU A 101 11.74 2.08 1.75
N GLY A 102 10.47 2.41 1.95
CA GLY A 102 9.65 3.08 0.96
C GLY A 102 8.50 3.80 1.61
N ARG A 103 8.17 4.95 1.04
CA ARG A 103 7.11 5.82 1.51
C ARG A 103 6.39 6.42 0.32
N TRP A 104 5.09 6.21 0.26
CA TRP A 104 4.21 6.80 -0.73
C TRP A 104 3.26 7.77 -0.05
N ARG A 105 3.08 8.94 -0.65
CA ARG A 105 1.99 9.85 -0.33
C ARG A 105 0.89 9.70 -1.38
N VAL A 106 -0.31 9.33 -0.94
CA VAL A 106 -1.51 9.30 -1.77
C VAL A 106 -2.34 10.53 -1.44
N ALA A 107 -2.62 11.37 -2.44
CA ALA A 107 -3.37 12.61 -2.25
C ALA A 107 -4.80 12.34 -1.75
N ALA A 108 -5.35 13.26 -0.95
CA ALA A 108 -6.70 13.13 -0.36
C ALA A 108 -7.79 12.82 -1.41
N VAL A 109 -7.72 13.50 -2.57
CA VAL A 109 -8.66 13.30 -3.70
C VAL A 109 -8.58 11.91 -4.34
N ARG A 110 -7.56 11.11 -4.00
CA ARG A 110 -7.34 9.75 -4.49
C ARG A 110 -7.63 8.67 -3.44
N LEU A 111 -7.89 9.04 -2.18
CA LEU A 111 -8.19 8.07 -1.12
C LEU A 111 -9.43 7.20 -1.41
N PRO A 112 -10.52 7.72 -1.99
CA PRO A 112 -11.66 6.85 -2.36
C PRO A 112 -11.26 5.75 -3.36
N ALA A 113 -10.48 6.12 -4.40
CA ALA A 113 -10.00 5.16 -5.37
C ALA A 113 -9.02 4.15 -4.76
N LEU A 114 -8.16 4.57 -3.81
CA LEU A 114 -7.30 3.65 -3.07
C LEU A 114 -8.12 2.65 -2.25
N ALA A 115 -9.17 3.12 -1.56
CA ALA A 115 -10.05 2.27 -0.78
C ALA A 115 -10.76 1.23 -1.67
N ASP A 116 -11.20 1.63 -2.87
CA ASP A 116 -11.80 0.70 -3.84
C ASP A 116 -10.80 -0.36 -4.32
N LEU A 117 -9.57 0.03 -4.63
CA LEU A 117 -8.51 -0.93 -4.98
C LEU A 117 -8.23 -1.94 -3.86
N LEU A 118 -8.23 -1.49 -2.61
CA LEU A 118 -8.04 -2.36 -1.45
C LEU A 118 -9.23 -3.32 -1.28
N ARG A 119 -10.48 -2.84 -1.43
CA ARG A 119 -11.69 -3.69 -1.36
C ARG A 119 -11.71 -4.75 -2.45
N ASP A 120 -11.33 -4.38 -3.67
CA ASP A 120 -11.22 -5.31 -4.80
C ASP A 120 -10.16 -6.37 -4.52
N ALA A 121 -8.97 -5.97 -4.05
CA ALA A 121 -7.91 -6.91 -3.69
C ALA A 121 -8.30 -7.84 -2.54
N VAL A 122 -9.01 -7.35 -1.52
CA VAL A 122 -9.56 -8.18 -0.43
C VAL A 122 -10.55 -9.21 -0.96
N THR A 123 -11.44 -8.78 -1.87
CA THR A 123 -12.46 -9.64 -2.49
C THR A 123 -11.81 -10.72 -3.35
N GLU A 124 -10.77 -10.37 -4.12
CA GLU A 124 -10.04 -11.32 -4.94
C GLU A 124 -9.25 -12.32 -4.08
N ALA A 125 -8.55 -11.85 -3.05
CA ALA A 125 -7.81 -12.71 -2.12
C ALA A 125 -8.73 -13.69 -1.37
N ALA A 126 -10.02 -13.37 -1.22
CA ALA A 126 -11.00 -14.26 -0.60
C ALA A 126 -11.46 -15.40 -1.53
N ARG A 127 -11.25 -15.29 -2.84
CA ARG A 127 -11.66 -16.30 -3.85
C ARG A 127 -10.57 -17.35 -4.14
N ARG A 128 -9.37 -17.18 -3.59
CA ARG A 128 -8.18 -18.01 -3.84
C ARG A 128 -7.86 -18.94 -2.67
#